data_AF-A0A6G4UEZ9-F1
#
_entry.id   AF-A0A6G4UEZ9-F1
#
_cell.length_a   1.000
_cell.length_b   1.000
_cell.length_c   1.000
_cell.angle_alpha   90.00
_cell.angle_beta   90.00
_cell.angle_gamma   90.00
#
_symmetry.space_group_name_H-M   'P 1'
#
loop_
_entity.id
_entity.type
_entity.pdbx_description
1 polymer ?
#
loop_
_entity_poly.entity_id
_entity_poly.type
_entity_poly.pdbx_seq_one_letter_code
_entity_poly.pdbx_strand_id
1 'polypeptide(L)'
;MPREPTDDDLRRALEFADRTPLPEPAYSDDLTEDDVAPLRDFLRARLGELKARQPEGGEEHFAVHALSNAMLSTAMRLTDEVNAWRVVAFSGRSEEPGLVQTLREQLGLDFNLLVWVARRWRDHPDYDPRWQPRRYLNPDHRASLETPTGGDTSVDAVRGPYGREAHP
;
A
#
# COMPACT_ATOMS: atom_id res chain seq x y z
N MET A 1 33.64 -15.36 -1.12
CA MET A 1 33.46 -14.20 -2.02
C MET A 1 32.38 -14.59 -3.02
N PRO A 2 31.18 -13.99 -2.99
CA PRO A 2 30.21 -14.21 -4.06
C PRO A 2 30.80 -13.68 -5.38
N ARG A 3 30.72 -14.49 -6.44
CA ARG A 3 31.20 -14.14 -7.79
C ARG A 3 30.29 -13.08 -8.39
N GLU A 4 30.85 -12.07 -9.05
CA GLU A 4 30.05 -11.08 -9.78
C GLU A 4 29.23 -11.77 -10.89
N PRO A 5 27.94 -11.43 -11.05
CA PRO A 5 27.10 -11.99 -12.09
C PRO A 5 27.65 -11.60 -13.46
N THR A 6 27.74 -12.59 -14.36
CA THR A 6 28.18 -12.37 -15.74
C THR A 6 27.04 -11.79 -16.58
N ASP A 7 27.37 -11.18 -17.73
CA ASP A 7 26.35 -10.71 -18.70
C ASP A 7 25.41 -11.83 -19.15
N ASP A 8 25.89 -13.08 -19.15
CA ASP A 8 25.11 -14.28 -19.44
C ASP A 8 24.11 -14.59 -18.32
N ASP A 9 24.49 -14.36 -17.05
CA ASP A 9 23.60 -14.49 -15.89
C ASP A 9 22.52 -13.39 -15.90
N LEU A 10 22.89 -12.16 -16.25
CA LEU A 10 21.94 -11.04 -16.38
C LEU A 10 20.95 -11.29 -17.53
N ARG A 11 21.43 -11.71 -18.70
CA ARG A 11 20.56 -12.06 -19.83
C ARG A 11 19.63 -13.21 -19.49
N ARG A 12 20.13 -14.27 -18.85
CA ARG A 12 19.30 -15.41 -18.42
C ARG A 12 18.27 -14.99 -17.35
N ALA A 13 18.63 -14.08 -16.44
CA ALA A 13 17.69 -13.53 -15.46
C ALA A 13 16.59 -12.67 -16.11
N LEU A 14 16.92 -11.87 -17.13
CA LEU A 14 15.96 -11.09 -17.90
C LEU A 14 15.03 -11.99 -18.72
N GLU A 15 15.58 -12.99 -19.42
CA GLU A 15 14.77 -13.99 -20.15
C GLU A 15 13.85 -14.78 -19.22
N PHE A 16 14.29 -15.05 -17.99
CA PHE A 16 13.47 -15.70 -16.97
C PHE A 16 12.38 -14.76 -16.44
N ALA A 17 12.71 -13.49 -16.22
CA ALA A 17 11.74 -12.47 -15.80
C ALA A 17 10.65 -12.26 -16.86
N ASP A 18 11.01 -12.21 -18.14
CA ASP A 18 10.06 -12.06 -19.26
C ASP A 18 9.11 -13.25 -19.41
N ARG A 19 9.54 -14.45 -18.98
CA ARG A 19 8.74 -15.69 -19.04
C ARG A 19 8.00 -16.02 -17.76
N THR A 20 8.30 -15.31 -16.67
CA THR A 20 7.59 -15.50 -15.41
C THR A 20 6.39 -14.57 -15.40
N PRO A 21 5.15 -15.09 -15.42
CA PRO A 21 3.98 -14.24 -15.29
C PRO A 21 4.10 -13.49 -13.96
N LEU A 22 4.12 -12.15 -14.05
CA LEU A 22 4.03 -11.31 -12.86
C LEU A 22 2.71 -11.65 -12.16
N PRO A 23 2.71 -11.77 -10.82
CA PRO A 23 1.46 -11.91 -10.08
C PRO A 23 0.54 -10.76 -10.45
N GLU A 24 -0.77 -11.04 -10.55
CA GLU A 24 -1.75 -9.99 -10.80
C GLU A 24 -1.60 -8.90 -9.73
N PRO A 25 -1.55 -7.62 -10.12
CA PRO A 25 -1.39 -6.55 -9.15
C PRO A 25 -2.62 -6.47 -8.24
N ALA A 26 -2.37 -6.38 -6.94
CA ALA A 26 -3.40 -6.10 -5.97
C ALA A 26 -3.76 -4.61 -5.96
N TYR A 27 -5.05 -4.32 -5.94
CA TYR A 27 -5.62 -2.98 -6.02
C TYR A 27 -6.09 -2.49 -4.65
N SER A 28 -5.92 -1.21 -4.31
CA SER A 28 -6.38 -0.71 -3.01
C SER A 28 -7.90 -0.66 -2.89
N ASP A 29 -8.63 -0.53 -4.00
CA ASP A 29 -10.10 -0.60 -3.99
C ASP A 29 -10.61 -2.00 -3.57
N ASP A 30 -9.78 -3.03 -3.69
CA ASP A 30 -10.11 -4.41 -3.28
C ASP A 30 -9.66 -4.70 -1.84
N LEU A 31 -9.30 -3.68 -1.05
CA LEU A 31 -8.95 -3.88 0.35
C LEU A 31 -10.18 -4.30 1.16
N THR A 32 -9.98 -5.31 1.99
CA THR A 32 -10.99 -5.84 2.92
C THR A 32 -10.48 -5.77 4.35
N GLU A 33 -11.38 -5.93 5.33
CA GLU A 33 -10.98 -6.06 6.74
C GLU A 33 -10.02 -7.25 6.95
N ASP A 34 -10.19 -8.33 6.17
CA ASP A 34 -9.32 -9.51 6.22
C ASP A 34 -7.88 -9.23 5.76
N ASP A 35 -7.66 -8.16 5.00
CA ASP A 35 -6.31 -7.67 4.67
C ASP A 35 -5.70 -6.86 5.81
N VAL A 36 -6.53 -6.12 6.56
CA VAL A 36 -6.10 -5.14 7.56
C VAL A 36 -5.92 -5.75 8.94
N ALA A 37 -6.85 -6.61 9.38
CA ALA A 37 -6.85 -7.17 10.73
C ALA A 37 -5.59 -8.01 11.04
N PRO A 38 -5.15 -8.93 10.17
CA PRO A 38 -3.91 -9.69 10.42
C PRO A 38 -2.68 -8.78 10.48
N LEU A 39 -2.60 -7.76 9.62
CA LEU A 39 -1.51 -6.80 9.60
C LEU A 39 -1.48 -5.94 10.88
N ARG A 40 -2.65 -5.50 11.35
CA ARG A 40 -2.81 -4.80 12.64
C ARG A 40 -2.30 -5.64 13.80
N ASP A 41 -2.71 -6.89 13.87
CA ASP A 41 -2.39 -7.78 15.00
C ASP A 41 -0.90 -8.16 14.99
N PHE A 42 -0.32 -8.36 13.80
CA PHE A 42 1.12 -8.51 13.63
C PHE A 42 1.89 -7.28 14.11
N LEU A 43 1.52 -6.08 13.66
CA LEU A 43 2.16 -4.83 14.08
C LEU A 43 2.03 -4.61 15.59
N ARG A 44 0.86 -4.89 16.17
CA ARG A 44 0.63 -4.83 17.61
C ARG A 44 1.63 -5.71 18.37
N ALA A 45 1.80 -6.96 17.94
CA ALA A 45 2.73 -7.89 18.57
C ALA A 45 4.19 -7.40 18.43
N ARG A 46 4.62 -7.04 17.21
CA ARG A 46 6.00 -6.63 16.93
C ARG A 46 6.39 -5.32 17.63
N LEU A 47 5.51 -4.34 17.62
CA LEU A 47 5.73 -3.05 18.29
C LEU A 47 5.65 -3.19 19.81
N GLY A 48 4.79 -4.08 20.32
CA GLY A 48 4.75 -4.43 21.75
C GLY A 48 6.06 -5.05 22.24
N GLU A 49 6.62 -6.00 21.48
CA GLU A 49 7.94 -6.56 21.78
C GLU A 49 9.06 -5.51 21.72
N LEU A 50 9.02 -4.64 20.70
CA LEU A 50 10.01 -3.58 20.57
C LEU A 50 9.93 -2.62 21.77
N LYS A 51 8.72 -2.27 22.20
CA LYS A 51 8.48 -1.42 23.38
C LYS A 51 9.01 -2.06 24.65
N ALA A 52 8.76 -3.36 24.84
CA ALA A 52 9.21 -4.11 26.03
C ALA A 52 10.74 -4.20 26.17
N ARG A 53 11.50 -4.01 25.07
CA ARG A 53 12.97 -3.96 25.09
C ARG A 53 13.53 -2.60 25.50
N GLN A 54 12.71 -1.55 25.51
CA GLN A 54 13.16 -0.20 25.85
C GLN A 54 12.94 0.09 27.34
N PRO A 55 13.93 0.67 28.05
CA PRO A 55 13.77 1.12 29.43
C PRO A 55 12.60 2.11 29.54
N GLU A 56 11.69 1.87 30.49
CA GLU A 56 10.58 2.79 30.73
C GLU A 56 11.07 4.20 31.08
N GLY A 57 10.41 5.22 30.52
CA GLY A 57 10.77 6.63 30.73
C GLY A 57 11.90 7.16 29.84
N GLY A 58 12.55 6.33 29.03
CA GLY A 58 13.55 6.76 28.04
C GLY A 58 12.94 7.36 26.78
N GLU A 59 13.74 8.11 26.01
CA GLU A 59 13.32 8.69 24.72
C GLU A 59 12.97 7.60 23.70
N GLU A 60 13.71 6.49 23.69
CA GLU A 60 13.44 5.35 22.81
C GLU A 60 12.12 4.67 23.16
N HIS A 61 11.80 4.56 24.45
CA HIS A 61 10.52 4.04 24.89
C HIS A 61 9.37 4.95 24.45
N PHE A 62 9.54 6.26 24.59
CA PHE A 62 8.56 7.24 24.11
C PHE A 62 8.37 7.15 22.58
N ALA A 63 9.45 7.09 21.82
CA ALA A 63 9.41 7.00 20.36
C ALA A 63 8.70 5.73 19.88
N VAL A 64 9.03 4.57 20.46
CA VAL A 64 8.37 3.30 20.13
C VAL A 64 6.90 3.31 20.55
N HIS A 65 6.57 3.90 21.70
CA HIS A 65 5.19 4.06 22.13
C HIS A 65 4.38 4.95 21.18
N ALA A 66 4.94 6.09 20.77
CA ALA A 66 4.31 7.00 19.81
C ALA A 66 4.08 6.31 18.45
N LEU A 67 5.09 5.58 17.95
CA LEU A 67 4.96 4.79 16.72
C LEU A 67 3.87 3.71 16.86
N SER A 68 3.83 3.02 18.00
CA SER A 68 2.79 2.01 18.29
C SER A 68 1.39 2.61 18.22
N ASN A 69 1.19 3.76 18.87
CA ASN A 69 -0.10 4.44 18.86
C ASN A 69 -0.47 4.91 17.46
N ALA A 70 0.47 5.48 16.72
CA ALA A 70 0.25 5.91 15.34
C ALA A 70 -0.20 4.75 14.46
N MET A 71 0.54 3.64 14.46
CA MET A 71 0.23 2.49 13.59
C MET A 71 -1.07 1.80 13.96
N LEU A 72 -1.37 1.64 15.26
CA LEU A 72 -2.63 1.03 15.69
C LEU A 72 -3.82 1.93 15.40
N SER A 73 -3.66 3.25 15.53
CA SER A 73 -4.69 4.22 15.16
C SER A 73 -4.93 4.23 13.65
N THR A 74 -3.86 4.20 12.84
CA THR A 74 -3.95 4.07 11.39
C THR A 74 -4.66 2.78 10.98
N ALA A 75 -4.34 1.64 11.61
CA ALA A 75 -5.00 0.38 11.29
C ALA A 75 -6.48 0.35 11.68
N MET A 76 -6.86 0.98 12.81
CA MET A 76 -8.26 1.15 13.18
C MET A 76 -8.99 2.02 12.17
N ARG A 77 -8.46 3.20 11.85
CA ARG A 77 -9.05 4.10 10.87
C ARG A 77 -9.18 3.45 9.50
N LEU A 78 -8.15 2.74 9.04
CA LEU A 78 -8.20 1.99 7.79
C LEU A 78 -9.30 0.92 7.81
N THR A 79 -9.54 0.26 8.94
CA THR A 79 -10.65 -0.71 9.08
C THR A 79 -12.01 -0.02 8.88
N ASP A 80 -12.19 1.17 9.42
CA ASP A 80 -13.42 1.95 9.22
C ASP A 80 -13.55 2.42 7.75
N GLU A 81 -12.44 2.85 7.15
CA GLU A 81 -12.38 3.32 5.77
C GLU A 81 -12.66 2.21 4.75
N VAL A 82 -12.11 0.99 4.91
CA VAL A 82 -12.43 -0.14 4.01
C VAL A 82 -13.90 -0.53 4.12
N ASN A 83 -14.49 -0.44 5.31
CA ASN A 83 -15.91 -0.71 5.52
C ASN A 83 -16.79 0.38 4.88
N ALA A 84 -16.42 1.65 5.02
CA ALA A 84 -17.10 2.76 4.35
C ALA A 84 -17.01 2.63 2.83
N TRP A 85 -15.82 2.30 2.30
CA TRP A 85 -15.60 2.08 0.88
C TRP A 85 -16.44 0.95 0.33
N ARG A 86 -16.54 -0.17 1.04
CA ARG A 86 -17.38 -1.31 0.64
C ARG A 86 -18.85 -0.89 0.45
N VAL A 87 -19.37 -0.01 1.31
CA VAL A 87 -20.73 0.55 1.17
C VAL A 87 -20.84 1.44 -0.07
N VAL A 88 -19.86 2.30 -0.32
CA VAL A 88 -19.80 3.17 -1.51
C VAL A 88 -19.77 2.35 -2.80
N ALA A 89 -18.88 1.36 -2.86
CA ALA A 89 -18.71 0.48 -4.00
C ALA A 89 -19.97 -0.33 -4.30
N PHE A 90 -20.60 -0.91 -3.27
CA PHE A 90 -21.87 -1.62 -3.42
C PHE A 90 -23.02 -0.72 -3.88
N SER A 91 -22.97 0.56 -3.52
CA SER A 91 -23.98 1.55 -3.93
C SER A 91 -23.78 2.06 -5.36
N GLY A 92 -22.72 1.61 -6.08
CA GLY A 92 -22.41 2.08 -7.44
C GLY A 92 -21.90 3.52 -7.51
N ARG A 93 -21.40 4.05 -6.39
CA ARG A 93 -20.93 5.45 -6.25
C ARG A 93 -19.42 5.59 -6.26
N SER A 94 -18.70 4.56 -6.71
CA SER A 94 -17.24 4.47 -6.69
C SER A 94 -16.53 5.61 -7.43
N GLU A 95 -17.18 6.19 -8.43
CA GLU A 95 -16.64 7.24 -9.30
C GLU A 95 -17.09 8.66 -8.90
N GLU A 96 -17.76 8.82 -7.75
CA GLU A 96 -18.18 10.14 -7.28
C GLU A 96 -16.95 11.00 -6.92
N PRO A 97 -16.83 12.22 -7.46
CA PRO A 97 -15.72 13.10 -7.11
C PRO A 97 -15.84 13.61 -5.65
N GLY A 98 -14.72 14.07 -5.10
CA GLY A 98 -14.67 14.64 -3.75
C GLY A 98 -14.40 13.58 -2.68
N LEU A 99 -15.27 13.47 -1.68
CA LEU A 99 -15.01 12.64 -0.48
C LEU A 99 -14.78 11.17 -0.79
N VAL A 100 -15.46 10.63 -1.81
CA VAL A 100 -15.27 9.24 -2.24
C VAL A 100 -13.87 9.05 -2.84
N GLN A 101 -13.40 9.99 -3.65
CA GLN A 101 -12.04 9.95 -4.20
C GLN A 101 -10.98 10.10 -3.10
N THR A 102 -11.18 11.02 -2.15
CA THR A 102 -10.29 11.14 -0.98
C THR A 102 -10.22 9.83 -0.19
N LEU A 103 -11.37 9.18 0.02
CA LEU A 103 -11.41 7.87 0.69
C LEU A 103 -10.59 6.83 -0.07
N ARG A 104 -10.76 6.70 -1.38
CA ARG A 104 -10.01 5.73 -2.22
C ARG A 104 -8.51 5.92 -2.14
N GLU A 105 -8.04 7.15 -2.21
CA GLU A 105 -6.62 7.48 -2.10
C GLU A 105 -6.08 7.18 -0.69
N GLN A 106 -6.87 7.48 0.34
CA GLN A 106 -6.50 7.25 1.72
C GLN A 106 -6.35 5.77 2.05
N LEU A 107 -7.22 4.89 1.50
CA LEU A 107 -7.11 3.43 1.65
C LEU A 107 -5.72 2.93 1.26
N GLY A 108 -5.27 3.31 0.07
CA GLY A 108 -3.96 2.91 -0.45
C GLY A 108 -2.82 3.47 0.39
N LEU A 109 -2.89 4.75 0.77
CA LEU A 109 -1.86 5.42 1.55
C LEU A 109 -1.67 4.77 2.93
N ASP A 110 -2.76 4.54 3.66
CA ASP A 110 -2.73 3.97 4.99
C ASP A 110 -2.28 2.51 4.99
N PHE A 111 -2.83 1.70 4.08
CA PHE A 111 -2.42 0.32 3.96
C PHE A 111 -0.92 0.21 3.64
N ASN A 112 -0.44 1.03 2.71
CA ASN A 112 0.97 1.05 2.32
C ASN A 112 1.88 1.47 3.49
N LEU A 113 1.44 2.44 4.30
CA LEU A 113 2.17 2.85 5.51
C LEU A 113 2.34 1.68 6.49
N LEU A 114 1.25 0.96 6.78
CA LEU A 114 1.29 -0.21 7.66
C LEU A 114 2.21 -1.30 7.10
N VAL A 115 2.11 -1.58 5.80
CA VAL A 115 2.97 -2.56 5.11
C VAL A 115 4.45 -2.16 5.19
N TRP A 116 4.79 -0.89 4.97
CA TRP A 116 6.17 -0.42 5.05
C TRP A 116 6.76 -0.57 6.44
N VAL A 117 5.97 -0.34 7.50
CA VAL A 117 6.40 -0.59 8.86
C VAL A 117 6.55 -2.10 9.12
N ALA A 118 5.59 -2.91 8.69
CA ALA A 118 5.64 -4.37 8.89
C ALA A 118 6.86 -5.01 8.19
N ARG A 119 7.29 -4.48 7.05
CA ARG A 119 8.49 -4.93 6.32
C ARG A 119 9.79 -4.85 7.14
N ARG A 120 9.82 -4.10 8.24
CA ARG A 120 10.96 -4.13 9.18
C ARG A 120 11.15 -5.51 9.83
N TRP A 121 10.12 -6.35 9.80
CA TRP A 121 10.12 -7.73 10.28
C TRP A 121 9.90 -8.75 9.16
N ARG A 122 10.30 -8.44 7.92
CA ARG A 122 10.12 -9.36 6.76
C ARG A 122 10.73 -10.76 6.95
N ASP A 123 11.75 -10.88 7.79
CA ASP A 123 12.45 -12.13 8.09
C ASP A 123 11.81 -12.89 9.28
N HIS A 124 10.74 -12.34 9.87
CA HIS A 124 10.01 -12.97 10.98
C HIS A 124 9.08 -14.08 10.44
N PRO A 125 8.95 -15.24 11.11
CA PRO A 125 8.13 -16.36 10.63
C PRO A 125 6.64 -16.00 10.46
N ASP A 126 6.12 -15.10 11.30
CA ASP A 126 4.72 -14.66 11.23
C ASP A 126 4.48 -13.53 10.20
N TYR A 127 5.51 -13.07 9.49
CA TYR A 127 5.33 -12.08 8.43
C TYR A 127 4.65 -12.71 7.22
N ASP A 128 3.54 -12.13 6.75
CA ASP A 128 2.87 -12.60 5.55
C ASP A 128 3.47 -11.94 4.30
N PRO A 129 4.07 -12.69 3.35
CA PRO A 129 4.60 -12.14 2.12
C PRO A 129 3.55 -11.46 1.21
N ARG A 130 2.26 -11.71 1.45
CA ARG A 130 1.15 -11.05 0.75
C ARG A 130 0.98 -9.59 1.15
N TRP A 131 1.55 -9.16 2.28
CA TRP A 131 1.59 -7.75 2.67
C TRP A 131 2.56 -6.96 1.78
N GLN A 132 2.07 -6.61 0.60
CA GLN A 132 2.75 -5.80 -0.39
C GLN A 132 2.03 -4.47 -0.57
N PRO A 133 2.76 -3.35 -0.77
CA PRO A 133 2.16 -2.08 -1.08
C PRO A 133 1.32 -2.17 -2.35
N ARG A 134 0.12 -1.62 -2.31
CA ARG A 134 -0.79 -1.54 -3.44
C ARG A 134 -0.51 -0.22 -4.15
N ARG A 135 0.08 -0.33 -5.35
CA ARG A 135 0.48 0.82 -6.17
C ARG A 135 -0.70 1.43 -6.92
N TYR A 136 -1.68 0.60 -7.25
CA TYR A 136 -2.79 0.97 -8.11
C TYR A 136 -4.09 0.96 -7.32
N LEU A 137 -5.00 1.87 -7.68
CA LEU A 137 -6.30 1.97 -7.02
C LEU A 137 -7.21 0.85 -7.53
N ASN A 138 -7.26 0.67 -8.85
CA ASN A 138 -8.03 -0.33 -9.58
C ASN A 138 -7.39 -0.56 -10.98
N PRO A 139 -7.94 -1.44 -11.84
CA PRO A 139 -7.42 -1.68 -13.19
C PRO A 139 -7.36 -0.42 -14.07
N ASP A 140 -8.37 0.46 -14.01
CA ASP A 140 -8.42 1.67 -14.84
C ASP A 140 -7.33 2.68 -14.46
N HIS A 141 -7.10 2.87 -13.15
CA HIS A 141 -6.01 3.69 -12.65
C HIS A 141 -4.66 3.11 -13.10
N ARG A 142 -4.48 1.79 -13.04
CA ARG A 142 -3.27 1.14 -13.58
C ARG A 142 -3.09 1.44 -15.06
N ALA A 143 -4.12 1.26 -15.87
CA ALA A 143 -4.08 1.52 -17.31
C ALA A 143 -3.71 2.99 -17.61
N SER A 144 -4.24 3.94 -16.82
CA SER A 144 -3.93 5.36 -16.95
C SER A 144 -2.46 5.70 -16.67
N LEU A 145 -1.81 4.96 -15.78
CA LEU A 145 -0.40 5.17 -15.42
C LEU A 145 0.58 4.42 -16.32
N GLU A 146 0.16 3.29 -16.90
CA GLU A 146 1.00 2.43 -17.73
C GLU A 146 0.93 2.78 -19.23
N THR A 147 -0.10 3.52 -19.67
CA THR A 147 -0.19 3.98 -21.06
C THR A 147 0.85 5.08 -21.31
N PRO A 148 1.76 4.95 -22.30
CA PRO A 148 2.67 6.02 -22.65
C PRO A 148 1.85 7.23 -23.09
N THR A 149 2.03 8.37 -22.42
CA THR A 149 1.45 9.64 -22.86
C THR A 149 2.15 10.04 -24.16
N GLY A 150 1.67 9.51 -25.28
CA GLY A 150 2.17 9.83 -26.60
C GLY A 150 1.84 11.29 -26.91
N GLY A 151 2.77 12.19 -26.59
CA GLY A 151 2.99 13.48 -27.25
C GLY A 151 1.78 14.36 -27.55
N ASP A 152 0.69 14.30 -26.79
CA ASP A 152 -0.44 15.19 -27.00
C ASP A 152 -0.27 16.39 -26.07
N THR A 153 0.42 17.43 -26.54
CA THR A 153 0.47 18.75 -25.86
C THR A 153 -0.80 19.56 -26.09
N SER A 154 -1.96 18.89 -26.12
CA SER A 154 -3.24 19.54 -25.94
C SER A 154 -3.42 19.86 -24.45
N VAL A 155 -3.99 21.02 -24.14
CA VAL A 155 -4.29 21.47 -22.77
C VAL A 155 -5.21 20.48 -22.02
N ASP A 156 -5.80 19.52 -22.74
CA ASP A 156 -6.56 18.40 -22.19
C ASP A 156 -5.71 17.23 -21.67
N ALA A 157 -4.47 17.03 -22.13
CA ALA A 157 -3.62 15.90 -21.70
C ALA A 157 -2.96 16.10 -20.32
N VAL A 158 -3.01 17.32 -19.77
CA VAL A 158 -2.64 17.62 -18.38
C VAL A 158 -3.81 17.35 -17.42
N ARG A 159 -4.97 16.92 -17.94
CA ARG A 159 -6.04 16.34 -17.14
C ARG A 159 -5.76 14.84 -17.05
N GLY A 160 -5.22 14.41 -15.91
CA GLY A 160 -5.30 13.00 -15.54
C GLY A 160 -6.76 12.51 -15.61
N PRO A 161 -7.02 11.19 -15.51
CA PRO A 161 -8.37 10.63 -15.61
C PRO A 161 -9.39 11.25 -14.65
N TYR A 162 -8.92 11.99 -13.65
CA TYR A 162 -9.70 12.73 -12.69
C TYR A 162 -9.48 14.23 -12.92
N GLY A 163 -10.39 14.85 -13.67
CA GLY A 163 -10.40 16.29 -13.91
C GLY A 163 -10.45 17.10 -12.61
N ARG A 164 -9.84 18.28 -12.60
CA ARG A 164 -9.73 19.22 -11.47
C ARG A 164 -11.07 19.87 -11.03
N GLU A 165 -12.16 19.10 -10.94
CA GLU A 165 -13.41 19.61 -10.38
C GLU A 165 -13.55 19.28 -8.88
N ALA A 166 -12.55 18.62 -8.30
CA ALA A 166 -12.56 18.18 -6.91
C ALA A 166 -11.72 19.05 -5.95
N HIS A 167 -11.66 20.38 -6.08
CA HIS A 167 -11.18 21.24 -4.99
C HIS A 167 -11.87 22.63 -5.02
N PRO A 168 -12.60 23.04 -3.97
CA PRO A 168 -12.93 24.44 -3.73
C PRO A 168 -11.70 25.26 -3.33
#